data_AF-A0A4D4MHL6-F1
#
_entry.id   AF-A0A4D4MHL6-F1
#
_cell.length_a   1.000
_cell.length_b   1.000
_cell.length_c   1.000
_cell.angle_alpha   90.00
_cell.angle_beta   90.00
_cell.angle_gamma   90.00
#
_symmetry.space_group_name_H-M   'P 1'
#
loop_
_entity.id
_entity.type
_entity.pdbx_description
1 polymer ?
#
loop_
_entity_poly.entity_id
_entity_poly.type
_entity_poly.pdbx_seq_one_letter_code
_entity_poly.pdbx_strand_id
1 'polypeptide(L)'
;MVWGRAIELPEGELALYTAFRPGADELTFEVYSEAGEGRVTHVRGSVVAAAGPNLAPVDLDGLRDRLTPVRDRAAAYADYQAAGFGYGPSFQVVDEIRSGPREALLRLSGDGSQTAAEVPPALLDGALRACHWAGRTAAPGPANWPSPSASARSRCSARCPPSATCTPGSSARRPESAAST
;
A
#
# COMPACT_ATOMS: atom_id res chain seq x y z
N MET A 1 -10.58 3.79 2.94
CA MET A 1 -9.75 3.23 4.03
C MET A 1 -9.04 4.36 4.75
N VAL A 2 -8.67 4.15 6.00
CA VAL A 2 -7.95 5.11 6.85
C VAL A 2 -6.72 4.41 7.43
N TRP A 3 -5.58 5.05 7.27
CA TRP A 3 -4.31 4.65 7.89
C TRP A 3 -4.21 5.30 9.27
N GLY A 4 -4.11 4.47 10.30
CA GLY A 4 -3.92 4.87 11.69
C GLY A 4 -2.44 4.94 12.03
N ARG A 5 -1.99 4.11 12.97
CA ARG A 5 -0.59 4.10 13.40
C ARG A 5 0.27 3.28 12.45
N ALA A 6 1.44 3.79 12.11
CA ALA A 6 2.45 3.02 11.37
C ALA A 6 2.85 1.75 12.15
N ILE A 7 3.21 0.71 11.40
CA ILE A 7 3.79 -0.50 11.97
C ILE A 7 5.30 -0.29 11.98
N GLU A 8 5.91 -0.37 13.17
CA GLU A 8 7.33 -0.21 13.38
C GLU A 8 7.88 -1.53 13.92
N LEU A 9 8.88 -2.10 13.25
CA LEU A 9 9.62 -3.28 13.69
C LEU A 9 11.08 -2.89 13.91
N PRO A 10 11.44 -2.31 15.08
CA PRO A 10 12.82 -1.96 15.38
C PRO A 10 13.69 -3.23 15.47
N GLU A 11 13.23 -4.25 16.20
CA GLU A 11 13.79 -5.60 16.25
C GLU A 11 12.66 -6.61 16.58
N GLY A 12 12.80 -7.85 16.12
CA GLY A 12 11.89 -8.94 16.44
C GLY A 12 10.69 -9.08 15.50
N GLU A 13 9.63 -9.70 16.02
CA GLU A 13 8.42 -10.04 15.28
C GLU A 13 7.21 -9.31 15.88
N LEU A 14 6.29 -8.87 15.03
CA LEU A 14 5.01 -8.30 15.44
C LEU A 14 3.86 -9.11 14.84
N ALA A 15 3.00 -9.65 15.70
CA ALA A 15 1.77 -10.28 15.24
C ALA A 15 0.77 -9.21 14.78
N LEU A 16 0.30 -9.35 13.54
CA LEU A 16 -0.78 -8.55 12.98
C LEU A 16 -2.01 -9.41 12.79
N TYR A 17 -3.15 -8.85 13.18
CA TYR A 17 -4.45 -9.48 13.04
C TYR A 17 -5.30 -8.68 12.06
N THR A 18 -6.08 -9.40 11.26
CA THR A 18 -7.07 -8.80 10.36
C THR A 18 -8.45 -9.30 10.76
N ALA A 19 -9.32 -8.39 11.17
CA ALA A 19 -10.72 -8.67 11.47
C ALA A 19 -11.60 -8.24 10.30
N PHE A 20 -12.57 -9.08 9.95
CA PHE A 20 -13.58 -8.80 8.93
C PHE A 20 -14.96 -8.81 9.56
N ARG A 21 -15.80 -7.84 9.18
CA ARG A 21 -17.20 -7.76 9.58
C ARG A 21 -18.08 -7.60 8.33
N PRO A 22 -18.86 -8.62 7.96
CA PRO A 22 -19.76 -8.55 6.81
C PRO A 22 -20.94 -7.62 7.11
N GLY A 23 -21.27 -6.78 6.14
CA GLY A 23 -22.53 -6.02 6.05
C GLY A 23 -23.35 -6.51 4.86
N ALA A 24 -24.47 -5.84 4.58
CA ALA A 24 -25.37 -6.21 3.49
C ALA A 24 -24.71 -6.10 2.11
N ASP A 25 -24.06 -4.97 1.83
CA ASP A 25 -23.41 -4.66 0.55
C ASP A 25 -21.92 -4.31 0.68
N GLU A 26 -21.37 -4.40 1.90
CA GLU A 26 -19.98 -4.07 2.19
C GLU A 26 -19.33 -5.08 3.12
N LEU A 27 -18.01 -5.21 3.01
CA LEU A 27 -17.16 -5.92 3.95
C LEU A 27 -16.28 -4.89 4.65
N THR A 28 -16.50 -4.67 5.94
CA THR A 28 -15.61 -3.82 6.74
C THR A 28 -14.43 -4.64 7.23
N PHE A 29 -13.24 -4.04 7.23
CA PHE A 29 -12.01 -4.68 7.69
C PHE A 29 -11.23 -3.78 8.64
N GLU A 30 -10.46 -4.40 9.51
CA GLU A 30 -9.54 -3.74 10.43
C GLU A 30 -8.26 -4.56 10.60
N VAL A 31 -7.11 -3.92 10.39
CA VAL A 31 -5.78 -4.46 10.64
C VAL A 31 -5.23 -3.85 11.93
N TYR A 32 -4.80 -4.68 12.87
CA TYR A 32 -4.37 -4.24 14.20
C TYR A 32 -3.27 -5.12 14.78
N SER A 33 -2.53 -4.59 15.75
CA SER A 33 -1.64 -5.35 16.63
C SER A 33 -2.18 -5.35 18.06
N GLU A 34 -1.67 -6.30 18.85
CA GLU A 34 -1.86 -6.35 20.30
C GLU A 34 -0.53 -5.94 20.95
N ALA A 35 -0.55 -4.83 21.70
CA ALA A 35 0.63 -4.29 22.37
C ALA A 35 0.30 -4.08 23.86
N GLY A 36 0.92 -4.87 24.74
CA GLY A 36 0.54 -4.93 26.15
C GLY A 36 -0.90 -5.41 26.33
N GLU A 37 -1.69 -4.69 27.13
CA GLU A 37 -3.13 -4.96 27.32
C GLU A 37 -4.03 -4.27 26.26
N GLY A 38 -3.44 -3.56 25.30
CA GLY A 38 -4.16 -2.69 24.37
C GLY A 38 -4.13 -3.16 22.92
N ARG A 39 -5.20 -2.79 22.19
CA ARG A 39 -5.28 -2.96 20.74
C ARG A 39 -4.86 -1.68 20.03
N VAL A 40 -3.98 -1.80 19.03
CA VAL A 40 -3.55 -0.69 18.18
C VAL A 40 -4.05 -0.90 16.75
N THR A 41 -4.99 -0.07 16.30
CA THR A 41 -5.50 -0.10 14.93
C THR A 41 -4.51 0.57 13.97
N HIS A 42 -4.05 -0.17 12.97
CA HIS A 42 -3.14 0.31 11.93
C HIS A 42 -3.87 0.75 10.68
N VAL A 43 -4.87 -0.01 10.25
CA VAL A 43 -5.68 0.30 9.05
C VAL A 43 -7.11 -0.13 9.28
N ARG A 44 -8.06 0.65 8.81
CA ARG A 44 -9.46 0.22 8.72
C ARG A 44 -10.12 0.71 7.45
N GLY A 45 -11.13 0.00 6.98
CA GLY A 45 -11.88 0.43 5.80
C GLY A 45 -13.06 -0.47 5.49
N SER A 46 -13.70 -0.19 4.37
CA SER A 46 -14.72 -1.05 3.78
C SER A 46 -14.38 -1.38 2.33
N VAL A 47 -14.80 -2.56 1.92
CA VAL A 47 -14.72 -3.09 0.57
C VAL A 47 -16.14 -3.28 0.09
N VAL A 48 -16.46 -2.78 -1.10
CA VAL A 48 -17.75 -2.97 -1.76
C VAL A 48 -17.48 -3.66 -3.08
N ALA A 49 -18.26 -4.68 -3.40
CA ALA A 49 -18.20 -5.30 -4.72
C ALA A 49 -18.68 -4.27 -5.76
N ALA A 50 -17.79 -3.90 -6.68
CA ALA A 50 -18.14 -3.03 -7.79
C ALA A 50 -18.14 -3.85 -9.08
N ALA A 51 -19.23 -3.79 -9.85
CA ALA A 51 -19.17 -4.14 -11.26
C ALA A 51 -18.11 -3.23 -11.90
N GLY A 52 -17.05 -3.83 -12.46
CA GLY A 52 -15.92 -3.07 -12.97
C GLY A 52 -16.39 -2.03 -13.99
N PRO A 53 -16.17 -0.72 -13.78
CA PRO A 53 -16.47 0.25 -14.82
C PRO A 53 -15.60 -0.07 -16.04
N ASN A 54 -16.15 0.14 -17.23
CA ASN A 54 -15.35 0.23 -18.45
C ASN A 54 -14.52 1.53 -18.35
N LEU A 55 -13.39 1.47 -17.65
CA LEU A 55 -12.46 2.59 -17.59
C LEU A 55 -11.95 2.81 -18.99
N ALA A 56 -12.12 4.02 -19.51
CA ALA A 56 -11.49 4.41 -20.76
C ALA A 56 -9.97 4.15 -20.62
N PRO A 57 -9.33 3.52 -21.62
CA PRO A 57 -7.89 3.34 -21.61
C PRO A 57 -7.18 4.68 -21.38
N VAL A 58 -6.17 4.68 -20.51
CA VAL A 58 -5.33 5.85 -20.29
C VAL A 58 -4.34 5.96 -21.45
N ASP A 59 -4.30 7.12 -22.11
CA ASP A 59 -3.32 7.43 -23.14
C ASP A 59 -1.93 7.66 -22.51
N LEU A 60 -1.14 6.58 -22.45
CA LEU A 60 0.21 6.61 -21.89
C LEU A 60 1.22 7.33 -22.79
N ASP A 61 1.03 7.30 -24.11
CA ASP A 61 1.96 7.94 -25.03
C ASP A 61 1.79 9.46 -24.98
N GLY A 62 0.55 9.95 -24.99
CA GLY A 62 0.28 11.37 -24.74
C GLY A 62 0.74 11.84 -23.35
N LEU A 63 0.77 10.96 -22.34
CA LEU A 63 1.36 11.27 -21.02
C LEU A 63 2.89 11.41 -21.10
N ARG A 64 3.56 10.50 -21.81
CA ARG A 64 5.02 10.52 -21.98
C ARG A 64 5.50 11.74 -22.74
N ASP A 65 4.71 12.19 -23.72
CA ASP A 65 5.03 13.34 -24.57
C ASP A 65 4.93 14.66 -23.82
N ARG A 66 3.93 14.81 -22.92
CA ARG A 66 3.69 16.06 -22.19
C ARG A 66 4.42 16.16 -20.85
N LEU A 67 4.83 15.03 -20.26
CA LEU A 67 5.51 15.01 -18.97
C LEU A 67 7.02 14.84 -19.16
N THR A 68 7.79 15.75 -18.57
CA THR A 68 9.25 15.72 -18.65
C THR A 68 9.81 14.73 -17.64
N PRO A 69 10.83 13.92 -18.00
CA PRO A 69 11.61 13.15 -17.05
C PRO A 69 12.25 14.06 -16.01
N VAL A 70 12.01 13.78 -14.73
CA VAL A 70 12.55 14.56 -13.60
C VAL A 70 13.51 13.74 -12.76
N ARG A 71 13.33 12.42 -12.66
CA ARG A 71 14.25 11.51 -11.96
C ARG A 71 14.38 10.19 -12.69
N ASP A 72 15.60 9.69 -12.78
CA ASP A 72 15.85 8.28 -12.98
C ASP A 72 15.79 7.54 -11.63
N ARG A 73 15.93 6.22 -11.69
CA ARG A 73 15.96 5.33 -10.53
C ARG A 73 16.95 5.77 -9.45
N ALA A 74 18.19 6.06 -9.83
CA ALA A 74 19.26 6.36 -8.87
C ALA A 74 18.97 7.67 -8.13
N ALA A 75 18.58 8.72 -8.88
CA ALA A 75 18.24 10.02 -8.31
C ALA A 75 16.97 9.94 -7.43
N ALA A 76 15.95 9.18 -7.85
CA ALA A 76 14.74 8.99 -7.04
C ALA A 76 15.04 8.33 -5.69
N TYR A 77 15.87 7.28 -5.66
CA TYR A 77 16.24 6.63 -4.40
C TYR A 77 17.21 7.46 -3.56
N ALA A 78 18.08 8.27 -4.16
CA ALA A 78 18.87 9.25 -3.41
C ALA A 78 17.97 10.28 -2.69
N ASP A 79 16.94 10.80 -3.37
CA ASP A 79 15.97 11.72 -2.77
C ASP A 79 15.20 11.06 -1.62
N TYR A 80 14.73 9.83 -1.80
CA TYR A 80 14.04 9.08 -0.75
C TYR A 80 14.95 8.78 0.45
N GLN A 81 16.22 8.44 0.23
CA GLN A 81 17.17 8.21 1.32
C GLN A 81 17.45 9.50 2.09
N ALA A 82 17.63 10.64 1.40
CA ALA A 82 17.79 11.94 2.02
C ALA A 82 16.57 12.38 2.85
N ALA A 83 15.39 11.86 2.51
CA ALA A 83 14.15 12.04 3.25
C ALA A 83 13.99 11.12 4.48
N GLY A 84 14.87 10.14 4.66
CA GLY A 84 14.74 9.10 5.69
C GLY A 84 13.96 7.86 5.25
N PHE A 85 13.59 7.72 3.97
CA PHE A 85 12.95 6.51 3.45
C PHE A 85 13.98 5.49 2.95
N GLY A 86 14.37 4.59 3.84
CA GLY A 86 15.31 3.49 3.57
C GLY A 86 14.69 2.31 2.80
N TYR A 87 14.18 2.52 1.60
CA TYR A 87 13.56 1.44 0.82
C TYR A 87 14.57 0.33 0.47
N GLY A 88 14.31 -0.88 0.96
CA GLY A 88 15.09 -2.08 0.61
C GLY A 88 14.84 -2.55 -0.83
N PRO A 89 15.70 -3.43 -1.39
CA PRO A 89 15.70 -3.80 -2.80
C PRO A 89 14.34 -4.24 -3.36
N SER A 90 13.53 -4.97 -2.57
CA SER A 90 12.19 -5.43 -2.98
C SER A 90 11.16 -4.31 -3.13
N PHE A 91 11.34 -3.18 -2.45
CA PHE A 91 10.50 -1.98 -2.56
C PHE A 91 11.11 -0.91 -3.46
N GLN A 92 12.27 -1.19 -4.07
CA GLN A 92 12.87 -0.33 -5.08
C GLN A 92 12.29 -0.63 -6.46
N VAL A 93 11.01 -0.34 -6.68
CA VAL A 93 10.32 -0.65 -7.94
C VAL A 93 10.22 0.51 -8.93
N VAL A 94 10.66 1.72 -8.58
CA VAL A 94 10.51 2.92 -9.43
C VAL A 94 11.75 3.10 -10.31
N ASP A 95 11.55 3.07 -11.63
CA ASP A 95 12.64 3.20 -12.60
C ASP A 95 12.79 4.61 -13.17
N GLU A 96 11.67 5.32 -13.36
CA GLU A 96 11.66 6.67 -13.91
C GLU A 96 10.45 7.43 -13.35
N ILE A 97 10.65 8.72 -13.12
CA ILE A 97 9.62 9.66 -12.72
C ILE A 97 9.57 10.76 -13.76
N ARG A 98 8.39 10.94 -14.37
CA ARG A 98 8.04 12.10 -15.19
C ARG A 98 7.01 12.93 -14.45
N SER A 99 7.10 14.26 -14.56
CA SER A 99 6.20 15.14 -13.84
C SER A 99 5.87 16.40 -14.63
N GLY A 100 4.67 16.93 -14.36
CA GLY A 100 4.15 18.19 -14.87
C GLY A 100 3.36 18.93 -13.79
N PRO A 101 2.72 20.06 -14.11
CA PRO A 101 2.11 20.95 -13.11
C PRO A 101 1.00 20.32 -12.26
N ARG A 102 0.34 19.25 -12.74
CA ARG A 102 -0.80 18.62 -12.06
C ARG A 102 -0.80 17.09 -12.11
N GLU A 103 0.22 16.50 -12.72
CA GLU A 103 0.25 15.07 -13.05
C GLU A 103 1.69 14.54 -12.93
N ALA A 104 1.80 13.25 -12.68
CA ALA A 104 3.05 12.52 -12.66
C ALA A 104 2.84 11.13 -13.28
N LEU A 105 3.86 10.62 -13.94
CA LEU A 105 3.92 9.27 -14.50
C LEU A 105 5.17 8.57 -13.97
N LEU A 106 4.96 7.45 -13.29
CA LEU A 106 6.03 6.60 -12.78
C LEU A 106 6.11 5.33 -13.63
N ARG A 107 7.32 4.96 -14.04
CA ARG A 107 7.60 3.65 -14.61
C ARG A 107 8.01 2.71 -13.47
N LEU A 108 7.31 1.59 -13.34
CA LEU A 108 7.56 0.59 -12.31
C LEU A 108 8.12 -0.71 -12.91
N SER A 109 9.09 -1.32 -12.22
CA SER A 109 9.62 -2.65 -12.51
C SER A 109 8.96 -3.69 -11.59
N GLY A 110 8.40 -4.75 -12.15
CA GLY A 110 7.88 -5.90 -11.42
C GLY A 110 8.09 -7.20 -12.19
N ASP A 111 8.01 -8.34 -11.52
CA ASP A 111 8.01 -9.66 -12.15
C ASP A 111 6.66 -9.87 -12.85
N GLY A 112 6.63 -9.89 -14.18
CA GLY A 112 5.39 -9.98 -14.97
C GLY A 112 4.59 -11.28 -14.81
N SER A 113 4.88 -12.12 -13.82
CA SER A 113 4.23 -13.41 -13.54
C SER A 113 2.93 -13.30 -12.73
N GLN A 114 2.50 -12.09 -12.38
CA GLN A 114 1.39 -11.87 -11.46
C GLN A 114 0.05 -11.91 -12.20
N THR A 115 -0.94 -12.56 -11.61
CA THR A 115 -2.31 -12.51 -12.13
C THR A 115 -2.94 -11.16 -11.76
N ALA A 116 -3.90 -10.68 -12.55
CA ALA A 116 -4.63 -9.44 -12.26
C ALA A 116 -5.33 -9.42 -10.87
N ALA A 117 -5.41 -10.56 -10.18
CA ALA A 117 -5.98 -10.70 -8.85
C ALA A 117 -5.05 -10.25 -7.71
N GLU A 118 -3.74 -10.19 -7.95
CA GLU A 118 -2.74 -9.92 -6.91
C GLU A 118 -1.82 -8.79 -7.35
N VAL A 119 -1.99 -7.60 -6.75
CA VAL A 119 -1.04 -6.50 -6.90
C VAL A 119 -0.02 -6.62 -5.75
N PRO A 120 1.28 -6.84 -6.03
CA PRO A 120 2.31 -6.91 -5.01
C PRO A 120 2.33 -5.63 -4.18
N PRO A 121 2.54 -5.73 -2.86
CA PRO A 121 2.63 -4.57 -1.98
C PRO A 121 3.65 -3.53 -2.48
N ALA A 122 4.79 -3.99 -3.03
CA ALA A 122 5.82 -3.12 -3.56
C ALA A 122 5.35 -2.31 -4.79
N LEU A 123 4.62 -2.93 -5.73
CA LEU A 123 4.07 -2.23 -6.90
C LEU A 123 2.93 -1.28 -6.51
N LEU A 124 2.07 -1.68 -5.58
CA LEU A 124 1.02 -0.81 -5.05
C LEU A 124 1.62 0.43 -4.37
N ASP A 125 2.60 0.23 -3.49
CA ASP A 125 3.31 1.33 -2.83
C ASP A 125 4.03 2.22 -3.86
N GLY A 126 4.77 1.62 -4.81
CA GLY A 126 5.41 2.35 -5.91
C GLY A 126 4.44 3.21 -6.73
N ALA A 127 3.23 2.72 -7.00
CA ALA A 127 2.19 3.47 -7.67
C ALA A 127 1.67 4.64 -6.82
N LEU A 128 1.46 4.43 -5.51
CA LEU A 128 1.04 5.48 -4.58
C LEU A 128 2.06 6.63 -4.50
N ARG A 129 3.35 6.34 -4.68
CA ARG A 129 4.41 7.37 -4.70
C ARG A 129 4.28 8.37 -5.85
N ALA A 130 3.44 8.13 -6.87
CA ALA A 130 3.13 9.14 -7.88
C ALA A 130 2.56 10.44 -7.26
N CYS A 131 1.82 10.32 -6.15
CA CYS A 131 1.31 11.46 -5.39
C CYS A 131 2.42 12.36 -4.82
N HIS A 132 3.64 11.85 -4.64
CA HIS A 132 4.77 12.66 -4.18
C HIS A 132 5.29 13.62 -5.24
N TRP A 133 4.97 13.38 -6.52
CA TRP A 133 5.58 14.05 -7.67
C TRP A 133 4.61 14.88 -8.49
N ALA A 134 3.29 14.65 -8.39
CA ALA A 134 2.31 15.46 -9.10
C ALA A 134 2.46 16.95 -8.76
N GLY A 135 2.69 17.79 -9.77
CA GLY A 135 2.92 19.23 -9.58
C GLY A 135 4.31 19.61 -9.07
N ARG A 136 5.28 18.69 -9.14
CA ARG A 136 6.64 18.90 -8.62
C ARG A 136 7.70 18.41 -9.59
N THR A 137 8.67 19.26 -9.88
CA THR A 137 9.85 18.94 -10.70
C THR A 137 11.11 18.68 -9.87
N ALA A 138 11.04 18.96 -8.56
CA ALA A 138 12.07 18.66 -7.59
C ALA A 138 11.49 17.81 -6.45
N ALA A 139 12.36 17.05 -5.79
CA ALA A 139 11.96 16.33 -4.59
C ALA A 139 11.42 17.30 -3.53
N PRO A 140 10.41 16.88 -2.74
CA PRO A 140 10.00 17.62 -1.56
C PRO A 140 11.19 17.80 -0.61
N GLY A 141 11.19 18.87 0.19
CA GLY A 141 12.14 18.94 1.31
C GLY A 141 11.80 17.93 2.41
N PRO A 142 12.74 17.60 3.34
CA PRO A 142 12.57 16.69 4.49
C PRO A 142 11.25 16.80 5.24
N ALA A 143 10.74 18.02 5.41
CA ALA A 143 9.51 18.28 6.14
C ALA A 143 8.21 18.19 5.31
N ASN A 144 8.30 18.03 3.98
CA ASN A 144 7.18 18.22 3.04
C ASN A 144 6.79 16.96 2.25
N TRP A 145 7.25 15.79 2.70
CA TRP A 145 6.84 14.52 2.12
C TRP A 145 5.39 14.20 2.51
N PRO A 146 4.49 13.93 1.54
CA PRO A 146 3.11 13.58 1.85
C PRO A 146 3.06 12.28 2.66
N SER A 147 2.35 12.28 3.79
CA SER A 147 2.01 11.07 4.52
C SER A 147 0.62 10.59 4.11
N PRO A 148 0.37 9.28 3.93
CA PRO A 148 -0.93 8.74 3.50
C PRO A 148 -2.04 8.80 4.57
N SER A 149 -1.99 9.73 5.52
CA SER A 149 -2.92 9.83 6.67
C SER A 149 -4.37 10.19 6.32
N ALA A 150 -4.67 10.49 5.06
CA ALA A 150 -6.02 10.87 4.62
C ALA A 150 -6.88 9.66 4.19
N SER A 151 -8.20 9.80 4.34
CA SER A 151 -9.17 8.83 3.86
C SER A 151 -9.05 8.68 2.33
N ALA A 152 -8.55 7.54 1.88
CA ALA A 152 -8.34 7.24 0.46
C ALA A 152 -9.36 6.21 -0.03
N ARG A 153 -9.90 6.44 -1.23
CA ARG A 153 -10.65 5.43 -1.99
C ARG A 153 -9.73 4.86 -3.05
N SER A 154 -9.25 3.64 -2.82
CA SER A 154 -8.56 2.87 -3.85
C SER A 154 -9.56 1.97 -4.58
N ARG A 155 -9.36 1.79 -5.88
CA ARG A 155 -10.11 0.82 -6.68
C ARG A 155 -9.12 -0.22 -7.18
N CYS A 156 -9.43 -1.48 -6.94
CA CYS A 156 -8.72 -2.60 -7.56
C CYS A 156 -9.66 -3.20 -8.61
N SER A 157 -9.22 -3.29 -9.85
CA SER A 157 -9.97 -3.90 -10.97
C SER A 157 -9.68 -5.39 -11.14
N ALA A 158 -9.07 -6.01 -10.13
CA ALA A 158 -8.84 -7.45 -10.05
C ALA A 158 -10.13 -8.27 -10.20
N ARG A 159 -10.10 -9.32 -11.02
CA ARG A 159 -11.12 -10.38 -10.93
C ARG A 159 -10.89 -11.13 -9.63
N CYS A 160 -11.88 -11.14 -8.74
CA CYS A 160 -11.86 -12.00 -7.56
C CYS A 160 -12.06 -13.46 -8.03
N PRO A 161 -11.11 -14.38 -7.81
CA PRO A 161 -11.35 -15.80 -8.09
C PRO A 161 -12.43 -16.34 -7.13
N PRO A 162 -13.30 -17.26 -7.58
CA PRO A 162 -14.52 -17.66 -6.85
C PRO A 162 -14.30 -18.44 -5.54
N SER A 163 -13.08 -18.62 -5.06
CA SER A 163 -12.78 -19.49 -3.92
C SER A 163 -11.67 -18.93 -3.03
N ALA A 164 -11.93 -17.80 -2.38
CA ALA A 164 -11.19 -17.38 -1.19
C ALA A 164 -12.02 -17.71 0.06
N THR A 165 -11.95 -18.96 0.52
CA THR A 165 -12.54 -19.36 1.80
C THR A 165 -11.64 -18.91 2.95
N CYS A 166 -12.08 -17.90 3.70
CA CYS A 166 -11.52 -17.60 5.02
C CYS A 166 -12.01 -18.65 6.01
N THR A 167 -11.16 -19.60 6.39
CA THR A 167 -11.39 -20.41 7.59
C THR A 167 -11.12 -19.55 8.83
N PRO A 168 -12.08 -19.44 9.77
CA PRO A 168 -11.80 -18.78 11.05
C PRO A 168 -10.68 -19.54 11.77
N GLY A 169 -9.59 -18.85 12.10
CA GLY A 169 -8.58 -19.38 12.99
C GLY A 169 -9.20 -19.61 14.37
N SER A 170 -9.38 -20.86 14.76
CA SER A 170 -9.72 -21.23 16.13
C SER A 170 -8.59 -20.75 17.04
N SER A 171 -8.89 -19.79 17.92
CA SER A 171 -8.01 -19.44 19.03
C SER A 171 -7.99 -20.62 20.01
N ALA A 172 -7.07 -21.57 19.78
CA ALA A 172 -6.73 -22.57 20.76
C ALA A 172 -6.04 -21.85 21.94
N ARG A 173 -6.82 -21.59 23.00
CA ARG A 173 -6.32 -21.21 24.32
C ARG A 173 -5.23 -22.20 24.71
N ARG A 174 -4.01 -21.71 24.97
CA ARG A 174 -2.96 -22.50 25.65
C ARG A 174 -3.54 -23.00 26.99
N PRO A 175 -3.43 -24.29 27.33
CA PRO A 175 -3.79 -24.74 28.67
C PRO A 175 -2.81 -24.15 29.69
N GLU A 176 -3.37 -23.61 30.78
CA GLU A 176 -2.61 -23.18 31.96
C GLU A 176 -1.85 -24.39 32.52
N SER A 177 -0.53 -24.25 32.67
CA SER A 177 0.30 -25.19 33.41
C SER A 177 0.05 -24.98 34.89
N ALA A 178 -0.85 -25.77 35.47
CA ALA A 178 -0.92 -25.95 36.92
C ALA A 178 0.31 -26.74 37.38
N ALA A 179 1.25 -26.08 38.05
CA ALA A 179 2.28 -26.73 38.85
C ALA A 179 1.99 -26.44 40.33
N SER A 180 1.34 -27.41 40.98
CA SER A 180 1.33 -27.56 42.44
C SER A 180 1.77 -28.97 42.74
N THR A 181 2.99 -29.13 43.27
CA THR A 181 3.33 -29.82 44.53
C THR A 181 4.80 -29.56 44.81
#